data_AF-A0A953RU98-F1
#
_entry.id   AF-A0A953RU98-F1
#
_cell.length_a   1.000
_cell.length_b   1.000
_cell.length_c   1.000
_cell.angle_alpha   90.00
_cell.angle_beta   90.00
_cell.angle_gamma   90.00
#
_symmetry.space_group_name_H-M   'P 1'
#
loop_
_entity.id
_entity.type
_entity.pdbx_description
1 polymer ?
#
loop_
_entity_poly.entity_id
_entity_poly.type
_entity_poly.pdbx_seq_one_letter_code
_entity_poly.pdbx_strand_id
1 'polypeptide(L)'
;GRSQEISQRIGRTIDLAGQKPYTGTHNSGYTECQEFFGAITLDSHEPLGKQIVTMLDVALRGIGDHWNDVVMPGFDFCVVENTLGKYGPRVETLTTVPIHAQDLVAS
;
A
#
# COMPACT_ATOMS: atom_id res chain seq x y z
N GLY A 1 -5.33 -7.05 -19.01
CA GLY A 1 -4.83 -6.83 -17.62
C GLY A 1 -5.68 -5.77 -16.92
N ARG A 2 -5.54 -5.57 -15.61
CA ARG A 2 -6.38 -4.62 -14.84
C ARG A 2 -6.37 -3.19 -15.39
N SER A 3 -5.22 -2.69 -15.88
CA SER A 3 -5.13 -1.35 -16.50
C SER A 3 -6.00 -1.20 -17.74
N GLN A 4 -6.07 -2.23 -18.59
CA GLN A 4 -6.91 -2.24 -19.79
C GLN A 4 -8.41 -2.24 -19.43
N GLU A 5 -8.78 -3.01 -18.42
CA GLU A 5 -10.16 -3.07 -17.91
C GLU A 5 -10.61 -1.69 -17.40
N ILE A 6 -9.79 -1.02 -16.60
CA ILE A 6 -10.08 0.33 -16.09
C ILE A 6 -10.09 1.36 -17.22
N SER A 7 -9.16 1.27 -18.16
CA SER A 7 -9.10 2.16 -19.33
C SER A 7 -10.40 2.12 -20.16
N GLN A 8 -10.96 0.92 -20.36
CA GLN A 8 -12.24 0.74 -21.06
C GLN A 8 -13.41 1.37 -20.29
N ARG A 9 -13.44 1.22 -18.96
CA ARG A 9 -14.51 1.80 -18.12
C ARG A 9 -14.47 3.32 -18.11
N ILE A 10 -13.28 3.92 -18.11
CA ILE A 10 -13.08 5.37 -18.02
C ILE A 10 -13.11 6.05 -19.41
N GLY A 11 -12.85 5.30 -20.48
CA GLY A 11 -12.84 5.84 -21.85
C GLY A 11 -11.53 6.52 -22.25
N ARG A 12 -10.44 6.31 -21.50
CA ARG A 12 -9.07 6.75 -21.83
C ARG A 12 -8.04 5.77 -21.29
N THR A 13 -6.84 5.77 -21.85
CA THR A 13 -5.74 4.94 -21.37
C THR A 13 -5.32 5.36 -19.96
N ILE A 14 -5.31 4.41 -19.03
CA ILE A 14 -4.85 4.57 -17.65
C ILE A 14 -3.73 3.58 -17.38
N ASP A 15 -2.55 4.07 -17.00
CA ASP A 15 -1.51 3.23 -16.41
C ASP A 15 -1.70 3.14 -14.89
N LEU A 16 -2.31 2.06 -14.42
CA LEU A 16 -2.51 1.83 -12.99
C LEU A 16 -1.20 1.75 -12.20
N ALA A 17 -0.08 1.37 -12.83
CA ALA A 17 1.19 1.28 -12.11
C ALA A 17 1.70 2.68 -11.73
N GLY A 18 1.64 3.64 -12.66
CA GLY A 18 1.95 5.06 -12.38
C GLY A 18 1.02 5.72 -11.37
N GLN A 19 -0.17 5.15 -11.14
CA GLN A 19 -1.12 5.65 -10.14
C GLN A 19 -0.89 5.12 -8.72
N LYS A 20 0.19 4.38 -8.46
CA LYS A 20 0.59 3.97 -7.11
C LYS A 20 1.50 5.04 -6.51
N PRO A 21 0.98 5.96 -5.67
CA PRO A 21 1.79 7.06 -5.14
C PRO A 21 2.85 6.56 -4.18
N TYR A 22 2.55 5.47 -3.46
CA TYR A 22 3.49 4.71 -2.69
C TYR A 22 3.00 3.26 -2.57
N THR A 23 3.97 2.36 -2.50
CA THR A 23 3.78 0.98 -2.10
C THR A 23 5.02 0.63 -1.31
N GLY A 24 4.86 0.41 -0.02
CA GLY A 24 5.99 0.41 0.88
C GLY A 24 5.79 -0.52 2.07
N THR A 25 6.89 -0.72 2.77
CA THR A 25 6.88 -1.33 4.10
C THR A 25 7.56 -0.37 5.07
N HIS A 26 6.99 -0.23 6.25
CA HIS A 26 7.66 0.42 7.37
C HIS A 26 7.58 -0.46 8.61
N ASN A 27 8.39 -0.14 9.62
CA ASN A 27 8.39 -0.86 10.87
C ASN A 27 7.07 -0.63 11.63
N SER A 28 6.87 -1.39 12.70
CA SER A 28 5.75 -1.23 13.63
C SER A 28 6.18 -1.71 15.03
N GLY A 29 5.26 -1.76 15.99
CA GLY A 29 5.52 -2.19 17.36
C GLY A 29 5.38 -1.04 18.35
N TYR A 30 6.47 -0.66 19.02
CA TYR A 30 6.43 0.44 20.01
C TYR A 30 6.26 1.83 19.39
N THR A 31 6.58 1.97 18.10
CA THR A 31 6.46 3.22 17.33
C THR A 31 5.99 2.89 15.91
N GLU A 32 5.19 3.78 15.32
CA GLU A 32 4.57 3.60 14.00
C GLU A 32 5.58 3.68 12.85
N CYS A 33 6.59 4.54 12.95
CA CYS A 33 7.66 4.63 11.98
C CYS A 33 8.94 5.07 12.70
N GLN A 34 9.99 4.25 12.63
CA GLN A 34 11.34 4.69 12.97
C GLN A 34 12.05 4.91 11.65
N GLU A 35 12.28 6.18 11.33
CA GLU A 35 13.18 6.53 10.24
C GLU A 35 14.49 5.75 10.44
N PHE A 36 14.96 5.12 9.35
CA PHE A 36 16.20 4.33 9.25
C PHE A 36 16.15 2.84 9.69
N PHE A 37 15.05 2.33 10.26
CA PHE A 37 14.89 0.89 10.54
C PHE A 37 13.52 0.38 10.08
N GLY A 38 13.48 -0.53 9.09
CA GLY A 38 12.23 -1.14 8.59
C GLY A 38 12.07 -1.16 7.08
N ALA A 39 12.94 -0.47 6.34
CA ALA A 39 12.97 -0.57 4.89
C ALA A 39 13.44 -1.97 4.45
N ILE A 40 12.65 -2.62 3.60
CA ILE A 40 13.07 -3.81 2.87
C ILE A 40 13.63 -3.33 1.53
N THR A 41 14.93 -3.53 1.32
CA THR A 41 15.61 -3.15 0.09
C THR A 41 16.35 -4.34 -0.53
N LEU A 42 16.42 -4.35 -1.86
CA LEU A 42 17.25 -5.28 -2.61
C LEU A 42 18.75 -4.95 -2.49
N ASP A 43 19.08 -3.76 -2.01
CA ASP A 43 20.47 -3.31 -1.79
C ASP A 43 21.08 -3.85 -0.48
N SER A 44 20.32 -4.65 0.28
CA SER A 44 20.80 -5.33 1.49
C SER A 44 21.04 -6.82 1.19
N HIS A 45 22.16 -7.34 1.69
CA HIS A 45 22.48 -8.77 1.65
C HIS A 45 22.35 -9.45 3.02
N GLU A 46 21.99 -8.69 4.07
CA GLU A 46 21.76 -9.24 5.40
C GLU A 46 20.41 -9.97 5.46
N PRO A 47 20.32 -11.10 6.18
CA PRO A 47 19.05 -11.81 6.30
C PRO A 47 18.03 -10.96 7.07
N LEU A 48 16.77 -11.01 6.64
CA LEU A 48 15.67 -10.45 7.42
C LEU A 48 15.63 -11.10 8.82
N GLY A 49 15.48 -10.26 9.84
CA GLY A 49 15.36 -10.68 11.24
C GLY A 49 14.32 -11.78 11.45
N LYS A 50 14.59 -12.68 12.42
CA LYS A 50 13.74 -13.85 12.67
C LYS A 50 12.35 -13.48 13.18
N GLN A 51 12.23 -12.41 13.96
CA GLN A 51 10.95 -11.93 14.49
C GLN A 51 10.83 -10.44 14.23
N ILE A 52 9.96 -10.06 13.30
CA ILE A 52 9.77 -8.67 12.86
C ILE A 52 8.27 -8.39 12.83
N VAL A 53 7.90 -7.17 13.21
CA VAL A 53 6.59 -6.60 12.88
C VAL A 53 6.80 -5.45 11.90
N THR A 54 6.02 -5.42 10.82
CA THR A 54 6.12 -4.42 9.75
C THR A 54 4.74 -4.15 9.16
N MET A 55 4.50 -2.94 8.68
CA MET A 55 3.30 -2.59 7.93
C MET A 55 3.59 -2.82 6.43
N LEU A 56 2.57 -3.21 5.69
CA LEU A 56 2.59 -3.23 4.22
C LEU A 56 1.40 -2.42 3.73
N ASP A 57 1.71 -1.36 2.97
CA ASP A 57 0.72 -0.40 2.53
C ASP A 57 0.79 -0.28 1.01
N VAL A 58 -0.38 -0.41 0.40
CA VAL A 58 -0.55 -0.26 -1.03
C VAL A 58 -1.58 0.83 -1.26
N ALA A 59 -1.12 1.93 -1.86
CA ALA A 59 -1.98 3.05 -2.21
C ALA A 59 -2.26 3.09 -3.72
N LEU A 60 -3.42 3.63 -4.07
CA LEU A 60 -3.78 4.04 -5.42
C LEU A 60 -4.38 5.45 -5.34
N ARG A 61 -3.96 6.34 -6.24
CA ARG A 61 -4.52 7.70 -6.36
C ARG A 61 -5.21 7.89 -7.70
N GLY A 62 -6.30 8.66 -7.74
CA GLY A 62 -6.95 9.06 -8.99
C GLY A 62 -6.54 10.42 -9.53
N ILE A 63 -5.65 11.12 -8.84
CA ILE A 63 -5.03 12.36 -9.31
C ILE A 63 -3.57 12.12 -9.76
N GLY A 64 -3.04 13.01 -10.58
CA GLY A 64 -1.64 13.05 -10.97
C GLY A 64 -0.77 13.76 -9.92
N ASP A 65 0.26 14.47 -10.38
CA ASP A 65 1.19 15.20 -9.50
C ASP A 65 0.63 16.55 -9.02
N HIS A 66 -0.47 17.00 -9.61
CA HIS A 66 -1.20 18.21 -9.22
C HIS A 66 -2.65 17.88 -8.91
N TRP A 67 -3.25 18.59 -7.97
CA TRP A 67 -4.63 18.34 -7.50
C TRP A 67 -5.69 18.44 -8.62
N ASN A 68 -5.43 19.25 -9.65
CA ASN A 68 -6.33 19.46 -10.78
C ASN A 68 -6.09 18.48 -11.94
N ASP A 69 -5.08 17.61 -11.85
CA ASP A 69 -4.82 16.56 -12.83
C ASP A 69 -5.63 15.31 -12.49
N VAL A 70 -6.92 15.33 -12.83
CA VAL A 70 -7.82 14.20 -12.57
C VAL A 70 -7.53 13.08 -13.59
N VAL A 71 -7.01 11.95 -13.12
CA VAL A 71 -6.66 10.74 -13.88
C VAL A 71 -7.74 9.65 -13.81
N MET A 72 -8.45 9.51 -12.68
CA MET A 72 -9.59 8.61 -12.52
C MET A 72 -10.78 9.37 -11.90
N PRO A 73 -11.73 9.87 -12.71
CA PRO A 73 -12.84 10.68 -12.20
C PRO A 73 -13.69 9.89 -11.18
N GLY A 74 -14.03 10.54 -10.07
CA GLY A 74 -14.83 9.95 -8.98
C GLY A 74 -14.05 8.99 -8.06
N PHE A 75 -12.72 8.95 -8.19
CA PHE A 75 -11.85 8.19 -7.31
C PHE A 75 -10.69 9.09 -6.85
N ASP A 76 -10.63 9.40 -5.56
CA ASP A 76 -9.59 10.30 -5.04
C ASP A 76 -8.34 9.50 -4.63
N PHE A 77 -8.51 8.60 -3.66
CA PHE A 77 -7.45 7.72 -3.18
C PHE A 77 -8.05 6.46 -2.53
N CYS A 78 -7.26 5.40 -2.45
CA CYS A 78 -7.54 4.22 -1.65
C CYS A 78 -6.23 3.64 -1.14
N VAL A 79 -6.19 3.28 0.14
CA VAL A 79 -5.05 2.63 0.78
C VAL A 79 -5.55 1.35 1.43
N VAL A 80 -4.80 0.27 1.21
CA VAL A 80 -4.92 -0.95 2.01
C VAL A 80 -3.61 -1.10 2.77
N GLU A 81 -3.70 -1.12 4.09
CA GLU A 81 -2.56 -1.27 4.99
C GLU A 81 -2.82 -2.42 5.96
N ASN A 82 -1.86 -3.34 6.04
CA ASN A 82 -1.90 -4.46 6.97
C ASN A 82 -0.60 -4.56 7.76
N THR A 83 -0.73 -4.78 9.07
CA THR A 83 0.38 -5.17 9.93
C THR A 83 0.70 -6.64 9.72
N LEU A 84 1.96 -6.95 9.48
CA LEU A 84 2.51 -8.28 9.25
C LEU A 84 3.47 -8.67 10.38
N GLY A 85 3.29 -9.87 10.93
CA GLY A 85 4.22 -10.52 11.83
C GLY A 85 5.04 -11.57 11.09
N LYS A 86 6.36 -11.39 11.01
CA LYS A 86 7.29 -12.40 10.51
C LYS A 86 7.83 -13.23 11.68
N TYR A 87 7.73 -14.55 11.57
CA TYR A 87 8.24 -15.52 12.55
C TYR A 87 9.03 -16.62 11.83
N GLY A 88 10.36 -16.47 11.81
CA GLY A 88 11.26 -17.28 11.00
C GLY A 88 10.89 -17.14 9.50
N PRO A 89 10.53 -18.23 8.81
CA PRO A 89 10.09 -18.20 7.41
C PRO A 89 8.59 -17.91 7.23
N ARG A 90 7.82 -17.79 8.32
CA ARG A 90 6.37 -17.57 8.26
C ARG A 90 6.05 -16.08 8.33
N VAL A 91 4.99 -15.67 7.63
CA VAL A 91 4.40 -14.34 7.72
C VAL A 91 2.92 -14.49 8.02
N GLU A 92 2.42 -13.70 8.96
CA GLU A 92 1.03 -13.67 9.40
C GLU A 92 0.51 -12.24 9.36
N THR A 93 -0.76 -12.07 8.99
CA THR A 93 -1.43 -10.76 9.08
C THR A 93 -1.99 -10.60 10.49
N LEU A 94 -1.56 -9.55 11.18
CA LEU A 94 -1.97 -9.23 12.55
C LEU A 94 -3.19 -8.28 12.59
N THR A 95 -3.39 -7.50 11.52
CA THR A 95 -4.59 -6.68 11.34
C THR A 95 -5.81 -7.59 11.16
N THR A 96 -6.86 -7.36 11.94
CA THR A 96 -8.10 -8.18 11.92
C THR A 96 -9.31 -7.45 11.36
N VAL A 97 -9.16 -6.16 11.00
CA VAL A 97 -10.23 -5.42 10.30
C VAL A 97 -10.36 -5.93 8.86
N PRO A 98 -11.59 -5.92 8.30
CA PRO A 98 -11.81 -6.24 6.89
C PRO A 98 -11.00 -5.32 5.98
N ILE A 99 -10.46 -5.85 4.88
CA ILE A 99 -9.74 -5.07 3.87
C ILE A 99 -10.62 -3.94 3.30
N HIS A 100 -11.91 -4.20 3.11
CA HIS A 100 -12.89 -3.17 2.78
C HIS A 100 -13.44 -2.55 4.06
N ALA A 101 -12.63 -1.71 4.69
CA ALA A 101 -12.98 -1.02 5.93
C ALA A 101 -13.68 0.33 5.70
N GLN A 102 -13.85 0.78 4.44
CA GLN A 102 -14.43 2.09 4.14
C GLN A 102 -15.82 2.26 4.75
N ASP A 103 -16.63 1.20 4.75
CA ASP A 103 -17.97 1.20 5.33
C ASP A 103 -17.96 1.25 6.88
N LEU A 104 -16.82 1.00 7.52
CA LEU A 104 -16.63 1.07 8.97
C LEU A 104 -16.24 2.47 9.44
N VAL A 105 -15.78 3.33 8.53
CA VAL A 105 -15.53 4.74 8.79
C VAL A 105 -16.84 5.48 8.52
N ALA A 106 -17.56 5.82 9.58
CA ALA A 106 -18.85 6.51 9.47
C ALA A 106 -18.72 7.80 8.65
N SER A 107 -19.76 8.08 7.85
CA SER A 107 -19.95 9.32 7.09
C SER A 107 -20.01 10.56 7.97
#